data_AF-A0A3A6V5A9-F1
#
_entry.id   AF-A0A3A6V5A9-F1
#
_cell.length_a   1.000
_cell.length_b   1.000
_cell.length_c   1.000
_cell.angle_alpha   90.00
_cell.angle_beta   90.00
_cell.angle_gamma   90.00
#
_symmetry.space_group_name_H-M   'P 1'
#
loop_
_entity.id
_entity.type
_entity.pdbx_description
1 polymer ?
#
loop_
_entity_poly.entity_id
_entity_poly.type
_entity_poly.pdbx_seq_one_letter_code
_entity_poly.pdbx_strand_id
1 'polypeptide(L)'
;MIEMVQFAKPSIGPPADCGRINLLIGRELGQYQNIIQKWIANLEDNAKQKPSNISEFKFGKILGYLLLQSLKKANLHPDNFRSFGSDPWEEPHYQSARIAGKYVVTQDTYRIYFDIPRIDHSDKEKIKANQDDAQILYFTTMTNDGLMVFSFEEKVEKIEPKLFVELAKNIEVESNAWAQLIGFIEENFQYSQDVEFNPQVPQILGLILYATIFPEHRNEAFNDLCPLLLKSENPNFNSITTKLLKDTIPDYETKAMAFLHKNNNPMRYKESDISKQGALLGLSSEKIDVVQNEMRERKALEVQNINRSQAIELKKTLIGAVDEYLRWRNNESKETDYQKSSGAFTWLRHYTDFGKNRANDLKNELNKAQDLKTMLDVVQNHFANNSRLHNHSLDSYLLRAMHKDFNKFNSIFNFEHLTIKNDTDANREWLREEMLGMAAKTNMNVTLEKSINSRQESPALPNKTKVHISIMKIPANEREENILAVHTVLRNDELLRNQDGSVPTIIKEIRDIVGKIDPSEEENIANAIIEIKRKIADNSDHNSNENARDVIKAFESPSCCDFRKIRAALTANPAMDEIMNPVRVGVQLN
;
A
#
# COMPACT_ATOMS: atom_id res chain seq x y z
N MET A 1 -62.62 10.31 20.57
CA MET A 1 -61.22 9.90 20.75
C MET A 1 -60.39 10.69 19.77
N ILE A 2 -59.33 11.33 20.22
CA ILE A 2 -58.28 11.81 19.30
C ILE A 2 -57.38 10.59 19.10
N GLU A 3 -57.14 10.19 17.85
CA GLU A 3 -56.09 9.21 17.59
C GLU A 3 -54.76 9.81 18.03
N MET A 4 -54.20 9.26 19.10
CA MET A 4 -52.82 9.54 19.49
C MET A 4 -51.91 9.19 18.31
N VAL A 5 -50.97 10.08 18.01
CA VAL A 5 -49.94 9.80 17.00
C VAL A 5 -49.05 8.71 17.55
N GLN A 6 -49.35 7.45 17.21
CA GLN A 6 -48.51 6.33 17.61
C GLN A 6 -47.14 6.48 16.94
N PHE A 7 -46.16 6.95 17.72
CA PHE A 7 -44.76 6.87 17.34
C PHE A 7 -44.42 5.43 16.96
N ALA A 8 -43.69 5.27 15.87
CA ALA A 8 -43.31 3.96 15.40
C ALA A 8 -42.38 3.27 16.44
N LYS A 9 -42.89 2.25 17.13
CA LYS A 9 -42.10 1.45 18.09
C LYS A 9 -41.13 0.53 17.33
N PRO A 10 -39.97 0.16 17.90
CA PRO A 10 -39.11 -0.89 17.34
C PRO A 10 -39.89 -2.20 17.15
N SER A 11 -39.71 -2.84 15.99
CA SER A 11 -40.40 -4.07 15.61
C SER A 11 -39.93 -5.31 16.39
N ILE A 12 -38.75 -5.23 16.99
CA ILE A 12 -38.19 -6.26 17.88
C ILE A 12 -38.26 -5.68 19.30
N GLY A 13 -39.04 -6.33 20.16
CA GLY A 13 -39.10 -6.03 21.59
C GLY A 13 -37.90 -6.62 22.36
N PRO A 14 -37.73 -6.23 23.63
CA PRO A 14 -36.66 -6.76 24.47
C PRO A 14 -36.78 -8.27 24.73
N PRO A 15 -35.68 -8.95 25.13
CA PRO A 15 -35.67 -10.37 25.48
C PRO A 15 -36.67 -10.71 26.59
N ALA A 16 -37.24 -11.93 26.54
CA ALA A 16 -38.31 -12.39 27.44
C ALA A 16 -37.94 -12.42 28.93
N ASP A 17 -36.64 -12.44 29.20
CA ASP A 17 -35.95 -12.48 30.50
C ASP A 17 -35.36 -11.11 30.92
N CYS A 18 -35.63 -10.02 30.18
CA CYS A 18 -35.13 -8.70 30.59
C CYS A 18 -35.83 -8.17 31.85
N GLY A 19 -35.08 -7.42 32.65
CA GLY A 19 -35.59 -6.64 33.77
C GLY A 19 -36.26 -5.34 33.29
N ARG A 20 -37.32 -4.93 33.97
CA ARG A 20 -38.00 -3.64 33.75
C ARG A 20 -38.31 -2.93 35.07
N ILE A 21 -38.06 -1.63 35.12
CA ILE A 21 -38.29 -0.79 36.30
C ILE A 21 -38.70 0.63 35.92
N ASN A 22 -39.52 1.26 36.77
CA ASN A 22 -39.79 2.69 36.72
C ASN A 22 -38.81 3.41 37.63
N LEU A 23 -37.94 4.26 37.07
CA LEU A 23 -37.10 5.18 37.83
C LEU A 23 -37.88 6.46 38.12
N LEU A 24 -38.10 6.77 39.39
CA LEU A 24 -38.85 7.94 39.83
C LEU A 24 -38.10 9.25 39.58
N ILE A 25 -38.75 10.15 38.84
CA ILE A 25 -38.33 11.54 38.71
C ILE A 25 -38.51 12.20 40.09
N GLY A 26 -37.54 13.02 40.51
CA GLY A 26 -37.50 13.61 41.85
C GLY A 26 -36.80 12.76 42.92
N ARG A 27 -36.52 11.47 42.68
CA ARG A 27 -35.95 10.56 43.69
C ARG A 27 -34.81 9.67 43.20
N GLU A 28 -35.02 8.88 42.16
CA GLU A 28 -34.08 7.82 41.76
C GLU A 28 -33.09 8.28 40.69
N LEU A 29 -33.45 9.32 39.93
CA LEU A 29 -32.52 10.00 39.01
C LEU A 29 -31.42 10.81 39.75
N GLY A 30 -31.69 11.21 41.00
CA GLY A 30 -30.74 11.92 41.86
C GLY A 30 -30.15 13.18 41.22
N GLN A 31 -28.84 13.39 41.40
CA GLN A 31 -28.13 14.59 40.92
C GLN A 31 -28.16 14.76 39.38
N TYR A 32 -28.36 13.69 38.63
CA TYR A 32 -28.39 13.74 37.16
C TYR A 32 -29.77 14.06 36.59
N GLN A 33 -30.81 14.18 37.42
CA GLN A 33 -32.18 14.40 36.99
C GLN A 33 -32.33 15.53 35.97
N ASN A 34 -31.84 16.74 36.28
CA ASN A 34 -32.03 17.90 35.39
C ASN A 34 -31.36 17.69 34.01
N ILE A 35 -30.22 17.01 34.00
CA ILE A 35 -29.46 16.67 32.78
C ILE A 35 -30.24 15.65 31.96
N ILE A 36 -30.66 14.55 32.59
CA ILE A 36 -31.47 13.47 31.99
C ILE A 36 -32.76 14.04 31.40
N GLN A 37 -33.51 14.85 32.17
CA GLN A 37 -34.77 15.45 31.73
C GLN A 37 -34.59 16.41 30.55
N LYS A 38 -33.56 17.28 30.55
CA LYS A 38 -33.25 18.17 29.42
C LYS A 38 -32.89 17.37 28.15
N TRP A 39 -32.10 16.31 28.30
CA TRP A 39 -31.71 15.47 27.18
C TRP A 39 -32.90 14.75 26.57
N ILE A 40 -33.76 14.16 27.41
CA ILE A 40 -34.99 13.48 26.98
C ILE A 40 -35.94 14.47 26.31
N ALA A 41 -36.14 15.68 26.86
CA ALA A 41 -36.97 16.69 26.23
C ALA A 41 -36.46 17.09 24.81
N ASN A 42 -35.15 17.21 24.63
CA ASN A 42 -34.55 17.45 23.31
C ASN A 42 -34.79 16.27 22.35
N LEU A 43 -34.67 15.03 22.82
CA LEU A 43 -35.02 13.83 22.04
C LEU A 43 -36.52 13.77 21.67
N GLU A 44 -37.41 14.10 22.60
CA GLU A 44 -38.86 14.19 22.38
C GLU A 44 -39.22 15.28 21.34
N ASP A 45 -38.55 16.44 21.38
CA ASP A 45 -38.80 17.53 20.43
C ASP A 45 -38.22 17.25 19.03
N ASN A 46 -37.07 16.59 18.92
CA ASN A 46 -36.56 16.09 17.63
C ASN A 46 -37.51 15.05 17.04
N ALA A 47 -38.01 14.12 17.86
CA ALA A 47 -38.92 13.07 17.43
C ALA A 47 -40.26 13.62 16.88
N LYS A 48 -40.82 14.67 17.49
CA LYS A 48 -42.04 15.34 17.00
C LYS A 48 -41.89 15.90 15.58
N GLN A 49 -40.68 16.25 15.15
CA GLN A 49 -40.44 16.75 13.79
C GLN A 49 -40.51 15.62 12.74
N LYS A 50 -40.25 14.36 13.12
CA LYS A 50 -40.24 13.19 12.22
C LYS A 50 -40.74 11.90 12.90
N PRO A 51 -42.02 11.82 13.29
CA PRO A 51 -42.55 10.74 14.14
C PRO A 51 -42.54 9.33 13.51
N SER A 52 -42.28 9.21 12.21
CA SER A 52 -42.22 7.95 11.47
C SER A 52 -40.80 7.36 11.32
N ASN A 53 -39.74 8.07 11.71
CA ASN A 53 -38.37 7.60 11.52
C ASN A 53 -37.78 6.97 12.80
N ILE A 54 -37.97 5.66 12.97
CA ILE A 54 -37.47 4.89 14.14
C ILE A 54 -35.95 5.07 14.35
N SER A 55 -35.17 5.33 13.29
CA SER A 55 -33.72 5.52 13.44
C SER A 55 -33.33 6.82 14.16
N GLU A 56 -34.27 7.75 14.35
CA GLU A 56 -34.07 8.96 15.16
C GLU A 56 -34.43 8.77 16.64
N PHE A 57 -35.09 7.66 17.02
CA PHE A 57 -35.40 7.31 18.43
C PHE A 57 -34.26 6.52 19.08
N LYS A 58 -33.04 6.99 18.84
CA LYS A 58 -31.81 6.32 19.25
C LYS A 58 -30.91 7.29 19.98
N PHE A 59 -30.43 6.87 21.14
CA PHE A 59 -29.53 7.66 21.97
C PHE A 59 -28.24 6.90 22.25
N GLY A 60 -27.19 7.63 22.56
CA GLY A 60 -25.85 7.08 22.67
C GLY A 60 -25.46 6.74 24.10
N LYS A 61 -24.16 6.51 24.26
CA LYS A 61 -23.62 5.89 25.47
C LYS A 61 -23.65 6.82 26.69
N ILE A 62 -23.69 8.15 26.51
CA ILE A 62 -23.63 9.09 27.65
C ILE A 62 -24.94 9.10 28.44
N LEU A 63 -26.08 9.29 27.79
CA LEU A 63 -27.38 9.25 28.49
C LEU A 63 -27.67 7.84 29.05
N GLY A 64 -27.18 6.79 28.37
CA GLY A 64 -27.18 5.41 28.91
C GLY A 64 -26.44 5.26 30.21
N TYR A 65 -25.22 5.80 30.29
CA TYR A 65 -24.44 5.82 31.53
C TYR A 65 -25.19 6.54 32.66
N LEU A 66 -25.80 7.71 32.41
CA LEU A 66 -26.54 8.44 33.45
C LEU A 66 -27.75 7.66 33.98
N LEU A 67 -28.52 7.04 33.09
CA LEU A 67 -29.63 6.16 33.47
C LEU A 67 -29.14 4.91 34.20
N LEU A 68 -27.97 4.36 33.83
CA LEU A 68 -27.35 3.22 34.52
C LEU A 68 -26.91 3.59 35.93
N GLN A 69 -26.33 4.78 36.13
CA GLN A 69 -25.99 5.29 37.48
C GLN A 69 -27.23 5.47 38.38
N SER A 70 -28.39 5.76 37.79
CA SER A 70 -29.68 5.77 38.49
C SER A 70 -30.20 4.35 38.77
N LEU A 71 -30.13 3.45 37.77
CA LEU A 71 -30.53 2.04 37.89
C LEU A 71 -29.72 1.31 38.97
N LYS A 72 -28.41 1.57 39.08
CA LYS A 72 -27.51 1.02 40.12
C LYS A 72 -27.87 1.45 41.55
N LYS A 73 -28.66 2.52 41.70
CA LYS A 73 -29.17 3.02 43.00
C LYS A 73 -30.60 2.57 43.27
N ALA A 74 -31.31 2.06 42.27
CA ALA A 74 -32.66 1.54 42.41
C ALA A 74 -32.67 0.20 43.18
N ASN A 75 -33.73 -0.04 43.94
CA ASN A 75 -33.88 -1.27 44.73
C ASN A 75 -34.49 -2.39 43.86
N LEU A 76 -33.64 -3.09 43.10
CA LEU A 76 -34.06 -4.16 42.19
C LEU A 76 -34.58 -5.40 42.95
N HIS A 77 -35.54 -6.09 42.33
CA HIS A 77 -36.21 -7.27 42.84
C HIS A 77 -36.40 -8.31 41.72
N PRO A 78 -36.49 -9.62 42.03
CA PRO A 78 -36.91 -10.64 41.06
C PRO A 78 -38.19 -10.28 40.28
N ASP A 79 -39.11 -9.54 40.90
CA ASP A 79 -40.34 -9.05 40.25
C ASP A 79 -40.11 -8.08 39.08
N ASN A 80 -38.92 -7.49 38.96
CA ASN A 80 -38.56 -6.69 37.80
C ASN A 80 -38.39 -7.54 36.53
N PHE A 81 -38.13 -8.84 36.64
CA PHE A 81 -37.84 -9.75 35.51
C PHE A 81 -39.06 -10.59 35.07
N ARG A 82 -40.28 -10.13 35.37
CA ARG A 82 -41.52 -10.82 34.99
C ARG A 82 -41.78 -10.72 33.48
N SER A 83 -42.26 -11.80 32.87
CA SER A 83 -42.59 -11.89 31.43
C SER A 83 -43.54 -10.80 30.92
N PHE A 84 -43.42 -10.45 29.64
CA PHE A 84 -44.28 -9.47 28.97
C PHE A 84 -45.75 -9.91 28.84
N GLY A 85 -46.62 -8.93 28.62
CA GLY A 85 -47.93 -9.12 28.01
C GLY A 85 -47.84 -9.19 26.49
N SER A 86 -48.96 -8.97 25.80
CA SER A 86 -49.04 -9.02 24.33
C SER A 86 -48.36 -7.84 23.60
N ASP A 87 -48.19 -6.70 24.28
CA ASP A 87 -47.27 -5.63 23.87
C ASP A 87 -46.13 -5.59 24.90
N PRO A 88 -44.85 -5.75 24.49
CA PRO A 88 -43.73 -5.69 25.42
C PRO A 88 -43.43 -4.26 25.89
N TRP A 89 -43.95 -3.24 25.18
CA TRP A 89 -43.69 -1.83 25.44
C TRP A 89 -44.73 -1.24 26.39
N GLU A 90 -44.46 -1.41 27.69
CA GLU A 90 -45.31 -0.84 28.73
C GLU A 90 -45.08 0.66 28.92
N GLU A 91 -46.15 1.34 29.31
CA GLU A 91 -46.13 2.76 29.68
C GLU A 91 -45.40 2.95 31.02
N PRO A 92 -44.58 4.00 31.18
CA PRO A 92 -44.11 4.46 32.49
C PRO A 92 -45.27 5.05 33.29
N HIS A 93 -45.10 5.24 34.60
CA HIS A 93 -46.10 5.97 35.41
C HIS A 93 -46.10 7.47 35.06
N TYR A 94 -47.29 8.00 34.75
CA TYR A 94 -47.55 9.39 34.38
C TYR A 94 -48.89 9.86 34.98
N GLN A 95 -49.04 11.18 35.10
CA GLN A 95 -50.31 11.85 35.39
C GLN A 95 -50.84 12.53 34.13
N SER A 96 -52.16 12.63 33.98
CA SER A 96 -52.78 13.44 32.93
C SER A 96 -53.84 14.38 33.51
N ALA A 97 -53.74 15.66 33.16
CA ALA A 97 -54.65 16.71 33.57
C ALA A 97 -55.16 17.50 32.35
N ARG A 98 -56.27 18.23 32.50
CA ARG A 98 -56.81 19.06 31.43
C ARG A 98 -56.58 20.54 31.74
N ILE A 99 -55.64 21.17 31.03
CA ILE A 99 -55.20 22.55 31.25
C ILE A 99 -55.55 23.38 30.01
N ALA A 100 -56.24 24.51 30.21
CA ALA A 100 -56.72 25.39 29.12
C ALA A 100 -57.42 24.63 27.98
N GLY A 101 -58.20 23.59 28.31
CA GLY A 101 -58.93 22.75 27.36
C GLY A 101 -58.13 21.60 26.72
N LYS A 102 -56.79 21.66 26.74
CA LYS A 102 -55.89 20.61 26.23
C LYS A 102 -55.60 19.55 27.29
N TYR A 103 -55.36 18.31 26.87
CA TYR A 103 -54.74 17.32 27.74
C TYR A 103 -53.26 17.63 27.89
N VAL A 104 -52.75 17.48 29.12
CA VAL A 104 -51.35 17.65 29.48
C VAL A 104 -50.94 16.44 30.30
N VAL A 105 -50.00 15.67 29.76
CA VAL A 105 -49.27 14.60 30.42
C VAL A 105 -48.12 15.20 31.23
N THR A 106 -47.98 14.75 32.47
CA THR A 106 -46.84 15.02 33.35
C THR A 106 -46.18 13.69 33.66
N GLN A 107 -44.88 13.57 33.37
CA GLN A 107 -44.13 12.34 33.59
C GLN A 107 -43.66 12.24 35.05
N ASP A 108 -44.00 11.13 35.73
CA ASP A 108 -43.56 10.87 37.11
C ASP A 108 -42.35 9.92 37.17
N THR A 109 -42.20 9.06 36.16
CA THR A 109 -41.16 8.03 36.11
C THR A 109 -40.61 7.84 34.70
N TYR A 110 -39.40 7.34 34.55
CA TYR A 110 -38.92 6.79 33.28
C TYR A 110 -38.85 5.27 33.36
N ARG A 111 -39.29 4.57 32.32
CA ARG A 111 -39.29 3.11 32.31
C ARG A 111 -38.06 2.59 31.58
N ILE A 112 -37.28 1.79 32.28
CA ILE A 112 -35.98 1.25 31.83
C ILE A 112 -36.13 -0.25 31.62
N TYR A 113 -35.67 -0.74 30.47
CA TYR A 113 -35.53 -2.16 30.15
C TYR A 113 -34.04 -2.49 30.18
N PHE A 114 -33.65 -3.46 31.00
CA PHE A 114 -32.25 -3.77 31.29
C PHE A 114 -32.02 -5.29 31.35
N ASP A 115 -30.77 -5.70 31.16
CA ASP A 115 -30.30 -7.06 31.45
C ASP A 115 -29.27 -7.02 32.59
N ILE A 116 -29.13 -8.13 33.30
CA ILE A 116 -27.97 -8.43 34.15
C ILE A 116 -27.40 -9.76 33.64
N PRO A 117 -26.27 -9.74 32.92
CA PRO A 117 -25.79 -10.94 32.22
C PRO A 117 -25.46 -12.10 33.17
N ARG A 118 -25.84 -13.32 32.75
CA ARG A 118 -25.39 -14.60 33.34
C ARG A 118 -25.79 -14.85 34.80
N ILE A 119 -26.81 -14.17 35.32
CA ILE A 119 -27.36 -14.46 36.65
C ILE A 119 -28.71 -15.18 36.61
N ASP A 120 -29.08 -15.76 37.74
CA ASP A 120 -30.41 -16.29 38.02
C ASP A 120 -31.27 -15.16 38.63
N HIS A 121 -32.19 -14.63 37.83
CA HIS A 121 -33.04 -13.49 38.20
C HIS A 121 -34.13 -13.83 39.22
N SER A 122 -34.26 -15.09 39.67
CA SER A 122 -35.14 -15.44 40.79
C SER A 122 -34.56 -15.05 42.16
N ASP A 123 -33.25 -14.81 42.22
CA ASP A 123 -32.49 -14.61 43.44
C ASP A 123 -32.15 -13.12 43.65
N LYS A 124 -32.75 -12.53 44.69
CA LYS A 124 -32.57 -11.12 45.04
C LYS A 124 -31.13 -10.79 45.46
N GLU A 125 -30.41 -11.72 46.10
CA GLU A 125 -29.03 -11.49 46.53
C GLU A 125 -28.10 -11.51 45.33
N LYS A 126 -28.30 -12.44 44.37
CA LYS A 126 -27.57 -12.45 43.10
C LYS A 126 -27.84 -11.19 42.27
N ILE A 127 -29.10 -10.75 42.14
CA ILE A 127 -29.43 -9.50 41.45
C ILE A 127 -28.65 -8.34 42.05
N LYS A 128 -28.69 -8.18 43.39
CA LYS A 128 -28.01 -7.07 44.07
C LYS A 128 -26.48 -7.17 43.95
N ALA A 129 -25.91 -8.37 44.01
CA ALA A 129 -24.47 -8.58 43.90
C ALA A 129 -23.89 -8.30 42.50
N ASN A 130 -24.70 -8.40 41.44
CA ASN A 130 -24.29 -8.20 40.05
C ASN A 130 -25.00 -6.98 39.41
N GLN A 131 -25.65 -6.14 40.20
CA GLN A 131 -26.35 -4.92 39.73
C GLN A 131 -25.38 -3.93 39.04
N ASP A 132 -24.08 -4.01 39.35
CA ASP A 132 -23.06 -3.22 38.70
C ASP A 132 -22.77 -3.63 37.24
N ASP A 133 -23.08 -4.87 36.86
CA ASP A 133 -22.92 -5.41 35.50
C ASP A 133 -24.18 -5.18 34.61
N ALA A 134 -25.18 -4.48 35.14
CA ALA A 134 -26.43 -4.21 34.43
C ALA A 134 -26.22 -3.41 33.13
N GLN A 135 -26.92 -3.80 32.07
CA GLN A 135 -26.90 -3.15 30.77
C GLN A 135 -28.29 -2.66 30.40
N ILE A 136 -28.43 -1.41 29.95
CA ILE A 136 -29.72 -0.90 29.51
C ILE A 136 -29.92 -1.21 28.02
N LEU A 137 -31.07 -1.79 27.68
CA LEU A 137 -31.45 -2.19 26.34
C LEU A 137 -32.39 -1.16 25.68
N TYR A 138 -33.37 -0.66 26.45
CA TYR A 138 -34.37 0.31 25.98
C TYR A 138 -34.85 1.23 27.11
N PHE A 139 -35.49 2.33 26.71
CA PHE A 139 -36.10 3.32 27.58
C PHE A 139 -37.48 3.72 27.03
N THR A 140 -38.47 3.97 27.90
CA THR A 140 -39.76 4.58 27.52
C THR A 140 -40.17 5.79 28.38
N THR A 141 -40.76 6.78 27.71
CA THR A 141 -41.34 8.03 28.25
C THR A 141 -42.74 8.25 27.67
N MET A 142 -43.64 8.92 28.36
CA MET A 142 -44.98 9.26 27.87
C MET A 142 -45.08 10.75 27.55
N THR A 143 -45.58 11.06 26.36
CA THR A 143 -45.84 12.44 25.91
C THR A 143 -47.34 12.67 25.69
N ASN A 144 -47.74 13.90 25.40
CA ASN A 144 -49.12 14.21 24.97
C ASN A 144 -49.52 13.47 23.68
N ASP A 145 -48.54 13.15 22.83
CA ASP A 145 -48.75 12.53 21.52
C ASP A 145 -48.73 11.00 21.63
N GLY A 146 -47.96 10.46 22.58
CA GLY A 146 -48.09 9.09 23.09
C GLY A 146 -46.81 8.50 23.69
N LEU A 147 -46.82 7.16 23.85
CA LEU A 147 -45.69 6.40 24.37
C LEU A 147 -44.54 6.42 23.35
N MET A 148 -43.38 6.89 23.80
CA MET A 148 -42.15 6.86 23.02
C MET A 148 -41.23 5.75 23.50
N VAL A 149 -40.64 5.02 22.55
CA VAL A 149 -39.68 3.95 22.80
C VAL A 149 -38.34 4.34 22.20
N PHE A 150 -37.30 4.35 23.03
CA PHE A 150 -35.94 4.67 22.64
C PHE A 150 -35.02 3.45 22.80
N SER A 151 -34.06 3.33 21.90
CA SER A 151 -33.04 2.27 21.88
C SER A 151 -31.63 2.85 21.88
N PHE A 152 -30.63 2.02 22.17
CA PHE A 152 -29.23 2.43 22.23
C PHE A 152 -28.51 2.34 20.88
N GLU A 153 -27.59 3.27 20.64
CA GLU A 153 -26.56 3.17 19.59
C GLU A 153 -25.15 3.11 20.14
N GLU A 154 -24.30 2.37 19.42
CA GLU A 154 -22.84 2.52 19.47
C GLU A 154 -22.40 3.81 18.79
N LYS A 155 -22.84 4.95 19.34
CA LYS A 155 -22.54 6.28 18.84
C LYS A 155 -22.36 7.24 20.00
N VAL A 156 -21.47 8.21 19.81
CA VAL A 156 -21.27 9.33 20.73
C VAL A 156 -22.10 10.51 20.27
N GLU A 157 -23.02 10.96 21.12
CA GLU A 157 -23.91 12.07 20.84
C GLU A 157 -23.16 13.41 20.74
N LYS A 158 -23.74 14.36 20.01
CA LYS A 158 -23.44 15.77 20.23
C LYS A 158 -24.10 16.20 21.52
N ILE A 159 -23.41 17.01 22.32
CA ILE A 159 -23.94 17.57 23.55
C ILE A 159 -23.93 19.10 23.49
N GLU A 160 -25.02 19.73 23.92
CA GLU A 160 -25.07 21.19 24.02
C GLU A 160 -24.08 21.70 25.08
N PRO A 161 -23.37 22.82 24.86
CA PRO A 161 -22.34 23.27 25.78
C PRO A 161 -22.81 23.49 27.23
N LYS A 162 -24.05 23.97 27.43
CA LYS A 162 -24.66 24.12 28.76
C LYS A 162 -24.91 22.78 29.45
N LEU A 163 -25.39 21.78 28.69
CA LEU A 163 -25.62 20.43 29.21
C LEU A 163 -24.29 19.72 29.52
N PHE A 164 -23.25 19.97 28.72
CA PHE A 164 -21.88 19.55 29.02
C PHE A 164 -21.40 20.11 30.35
N VAL A 165 -21.53 21.42 30.60
CA VAL A 165 -21.10 22.05 31.87
C VAL A 165 -21.81 21.44 33.08
N GLU A 166 -23.14 21.29 33.01
CA GLU A 166 -23.93 20.70 34.09
C GLU A 166 -23.47 19.27 34.41
N LEU A 167 -23.18 18.46 33.39
CA LEU A 167 -22.70 17.10 33.58
C LEU A 167 -21.24 17.05 34.03
N ALA A 168 -20.36 17.82 33.42
CA ALA A 168 -18.91 17.81 33.68
C ALA A 168 -18.56 18.20 35.12
N LYS A 169 -19.36 19.09 35.74
CA LYS A 169 -19.26 19.44 37.16
C LYS A 169 -19.59 18.29 38.12
N ASN A 170 -20.26 17.23 37.65
CA ASN A 170 -20.61 16.04 38.42
C ASN A 170 -19.72 14.83 38.09
N ILE A 171 -18.59 15.03 37.38
CA ILE A 171 -17.63 13.99 37.02
C ILE A 171 -16.25 14.39 37.54
N GLU A 172 -15.65 13.54 38.37
CA GLU A 172 -14.29 13.72 38.88
C GLU A 172 -13.27 13.32 37.79
N VAL A 173 -12.32 14.21 37.51
CA VAL A 173 -11.25 14.00 36.53
C VAL A 173 -9.95 14.57 37.10
N GLU A 174 -8.89 13.76 37.12
CA GLU A 174 -7.56 14.16 37.59
C GLU A 174 -6.82 15.03 36.56
N SER A 175 -7.41 16.16 36.16
CA SER A 175 -6.82 17.12 35.22
C SER A 175 -7.27 18.55 35.54
N ASN A 176 -6.31 19.47 35.67
CA ASN A 176 -6.60 20.91 35.78
C ASN A 176 -7.21 21.46 34.46
N ALA A 177 -6.89 20.84 33.32
CA ALA A 177 -7.50 21.21 32.05
C ALA A 177 -8.99 20.87 31.99
N TRP A 178 -9.51 19.94 32.81
CA TRP A 178 -10.94 19.68 32.94
C TRP A 178 -11.69 20.91 33.50
N ALA A 179 -11.20 21.47 34.61
CA ALA A 179 -11.77 22.67 35.20
C ALA A 179 -11.65 23.89 34.27
N GLN A 180 -10.54 24.02 33.55
CA GLN A 180 -10.35 25.07 32.54
C GLN A 180 -11.34 24.92 31.36
N LEU A 181 -11.62 23.68 30.93
CA LEU A 181 -12.60 23.42 29.86
C LEU A 181 -14.01 23.80 30.30
N ILE A 182 -14.42 23.44 31.52
CA ILE A 182 -15.72 23.80 32.08
C ILE A 182 -15.86 25.34 32.12
N GLY A 183 -14.90 26.04 32.75
CA GLY A 183 -14.94 27.51 32.85
C GLY A 183 -14.96 28.20 31.48
N PHE A 184 -14.13 27.74 30.54
CA PHE A 184 -14.12 28.27 29.18
C PHE A 184 -15.49 28.14 28.49
N ILE A 185 -16.18 27.00 28.66
CA ILE A 185 -17.51 26.82 28.08
C ILE A 185 -18.56 27.73 28.75
N GLU A 186 -18.50 27.92 30.07
CA GLU A 186 -19.41 28.83 30.79
C GLU A 186 -19.26 30.30 30.37
N GLU A 187 -18.04 30.71 30.06
CA GLU A 187 -17.73 32.08 29.60
C GLU A 187 -18.12 32.32 28.13
N ASN A 188 -17.97 31.31 27.26
CA ASN A 188 -18.00 31.50 25.80
C ASN A 188 -19.23 30.91 25.08
N PHE A 189 -20.11 30.16 25.76
CA PHE A 189 -21.31 29.54 25.15
C PHE A 189 -22.59 29.84 25.94
N GLN A 190 -22.89 31.14 26.08
CA GLN A 190 -24.05 31.63 26.83
C GLN A 190 -25.33 31.70 25.97
N TYR A 191 -25.19 31.80 24.65
CA TYR A 191 -26.28 31.95 23.69
C TYR A 191 -26.26 30.83 22.65
N SER A 192 -27.40 30.56 22.01
CA SER A 192 -27.51 29.52 20.97
C SER A 192 -26.66 29.83 19.73
N GLN A 193 -26.50 31.12 19.42
CA GLN A 193 -25.71 31.61 18.28
C GLN A 193 -24.20 31.27 18.42
N ASP A 194 -23.68 31.15 19.64
CA ASP A 194 -22.26 30.83 19.89
C ASP A 194 -21.87 29.45 19.29
N VAL A 195 -22.86 28.54 19.21
CA VAL A 195 -22.73 27.21 18.60
C VAL A 195 -22.74 27.28 17.07
N GLU A 196 -23.47 28.22 16.47
CA GLU A 196 -23.50 28.41 15.01
C GLU A 196 -22.13 28.82 14.46
N PHE A 197 -21.39 29.64 15.22
CA PHE A 197 -20.01 30.01 14.92
C PHE A 197 -18.97 28.92 15.26
N ASN A 198 -19.32 27.89 16.03
CA ASN A 198 -18.41 26.82 16.46
C ASN A 198 -19.03 25.41 16.30
N PRO A 199 -19.45 25.00 15.09
CA PRO A 199 -20.32 23.84 14.88
C PRO A 199 -19.69 22.48 15.23
N GLN A 200 -18.37 22.40 15.40
CA GLN A 200 -17.67 21.18 15.83
C GLN A 200 -17.71 20.99 17.36
N VAL A 201 -17.85 22.08 18.15
CA VAL A 201 -17.71 22.03 19.62
C VAL A 201 -18.68 21.05 20.28
N PRO A 202 -19.99 21.00 19.96
CA PRO A 202 -20.91 20.01 20.53
C PRO A 202 -20.50 18.55 20.32
N GLN A 203 -19.86 18.23 19.19
CA GLN A 203 -19.36 16.87 18.92
C GLN A 203 -18.07 16.59 19.68
N ILE A 204 -17.17 17.57 19.78
CA ILE A 204 -15.92 17.47 20.54
C ILE A 204 -16.22 17.28 22.03
N LEU A 205 -17.13 18.08 22.61
CA LEU A 205 -17.56 17.95 24.01
C LEU A 205 -18.18 16.58 24.32
N GLY A 206 -18.97 16.03 23.39
CA GLY A 206 -19.53 14.68 23.51
C GLY A 206 -18.45 13.60 23.53
N LEU A 207 -17.49 13.66 22.60
CA LEU A 207 -16.36 12.73 22.53
C LEU A 207 -15.43 12.84 23.74
N ILE A 208 -15.22 14.05 24.29
CA ILE A 208 -14.48 14.24 25.54
C ILE A 208 -15.21 13.57 26.70
N LEU A 209 -16.51 13.83 26.90
CA LEU A 209 -17.29 13.18 27.95
C LEU A 209 -17.28 11.66 27.82
N TYR A 210 -17.42 11.15 26.60
CA TYR A 210 -17.33 9.72 26.32
C TYR A 210 -15.97 9.14 26.73
N ALA A 211 -14.86 9.77 26.34
CA ALA A 211 -13.50 9.35 26.73
C ALA A 211 -13.25 9.42 28.26
N THR A 212 -13.90 10.37 28.94
CA THR A 212 -13.84 10.52 30.40
C THR A 212 -14.63 9.41 31.11
N ILE A 213 -15.89 9.19 30.69
CA ILE A 213 -16.82 8.23 31.31
C ILE A 213 -16.43 6.78 31.01
N PHE A 214 -15.86 6.51 29.85
CA PHE A 214 -15.49 5.17 29.36
C PHE A 214 -13.97 5.11 29.05
N PRO A 215 -13.10 4.93 30.07
CA PRO A 215 -11.65 4.95 29.92
C PRO A 215 -11.11 3.95 28.87
N GLU A 216 -11.75 2.80 28.74
CA GLU A 216 -11.45 1.76 27.76
C GLU A 216 -11.66 2.22 26.31
N HIS A 217 -12.58 3.15 26.08
CA HIS A 217 -12.91 3.73 24.78
C HIS A 217 -12.10 5.01 24.46
N ARG A 218 -11.18 5.47 25.32
CA ARG A 218 -10.33 6.66 25.10
C ARG A 218 -9.59 6.67 23.76
N ASN A 219 -9.11 5.51 23.32
CA ASN A 219 -8.39 5.38 22.04
C ASN A 219 -9.31 5.57 20.82
N GLU A 220 -10.55 5.12 20.91
CA GLU A 220 -11.57 5.29 19.87
C GLU A 220 -11.93 6.78 19.78
N ALA A 221 -12.31 7.38 20.91
CA ALA A 221 -12.66 8.80 21.01
C ALA A 221 -11.52 9.72 20.52
N PHE A 222 -10.26 9.41 20.84
CA PHE A 222 -9.09 10.16 20.38
C PHE A 222 -9.00 10.24 18.85
N ASN A 223 -9.29 9.14 18.14
CA ASN A 223 -9.23 9.10 16.67
C ASN A 223 -10.32 9.97 16.02
N ASP A 224 -11.49 10.10 16.65
CA ASP A 224 -12.58 10.95 16.18
C ASP A 224 -12.40 12.42 16.60
N LEU A 225 -11.76 12.66 17.74
CA LEU A 225 -11.45 14.00 18.26
C LEU A 225 -10.44 14.74 17.38
N CYS A 226 -9.34 14.09 16.98
CA CYS A 226 -8.26 14.78 16.25
C CYS A 226 -8.73 15.45 14.94
N PRO A 227 -9.52 14.79 14.05
CA PRO A 227 -10.07 15.42 12.85
C PRO A 227 -11.04 16.58 13.12
N LEU A 228 -11.68 16.63 14.29
CA LEU A 228 -12.59 17.71 14.69
C LEU A 228 -11.82 18.90 15.27
N LEU A 229 -10.81 18.64 16.10
CA LEU A 229 -9.90 19.68 16.61
C LEU A 229 -9.16 20.40 15.48
N LEU A 230 -8.70 19.68 14.46
CA LEU A 230 -8.09 20.27 13.26
C LEU A 230 -9.06 21.14 12.42
N LYS A 231 -10.37 21.06 12.67
CA LYS A 231 -11.41 21.88 12.03
C LYS A 231 -11.96 22.98 12.94
N SER A 232 -11.61 23.00 14.22
CA SER A 232 -12.07 24.02 15.16
C SER A 232 -11.19 25.26 15.04
N GLU A 233 -11.81 26.41 14.82
CA GLU A 233 -11.10 27.68 14.61
C GLU A 233 -10.75 28.41 15.92
N ASN A 234 -11.14 27.86 17.09
CA ASN A 234 -10.95 28.50 18.38
C ASN A 234 -9.64 28.03 19.07
N PRO A 235 -8.58 28.85 19.10
CA PRO A 235 -7.27 28.43 19.59
C PRO A 235 -7.24 28.18 21.10
N ASN A 236 -8.05 28.90 21.87
CA ASN A 236 -8.11 28.73 23.33
C ASN A 236 -8.79 27.41 23.68
N PHE A 237 -9.93 27.11 23.04
CA PHE A 237 -10.61 25.82 23.15
C PHE A 237 -9.71 24.64 22.77
N ASN A 238 -9.01 24.74 21.63
CA ASN A 238 -8.09 23.71 21.16
C ASN A 238 -6.91 23.51 22.12
N SER A 239 -6.34 24.59 22.67
CA SER A 239 -5.25 24.53 23.65
C SER A 239 -5.67 23.84 24.95
N ILE A 240 -6.83 24.21 25.51
CA ILE A 240 -7.37 23.60 26.73
C ILE A 240 -7.70 22.12 26.48
N THR A 241 -8.39 21.81 25.37
CA THR A 241 -8.74 20.42 25.01
C THR A 241 -7.48 19.56 24.82
N THR A 242 -6.45 20.10 24.17
CA THR A 242 -5.18 19.39 23.95
C THR A 242 -4.46 19.08 25.27
N LYS A 243 -4.47 20.00 26.24
CA LYS A 243 -3.95 19.72 27.59
C LYS A 243 -4.73 18.61 28.28
N LEU A 244 -6.07 18.67 28.24
CA LEU A 244 -6.93 17.63 28.81
C LEU A 244 -6.66 16.25 28.18
N LEU A 245 -6.46 16.19 26.87
CA LEU A 245 -6.12 14.94 26.20
C LEU A 245 -4.70 14.45 26.54
N LYS A 246 -3.73 15.34 26.78
CA LYS A 246 -2.41 14.94 27.31
C LYS A 246 -2.50 14.36 28.72
N ASP A 247 -3.35 14.92 29.58
CA ASP A 247 -3.55 14.45 30.95
C ASP A 247 -4.31 13.10 31.00
N THR A 248 -5.22 12.85 30.04
CA THR A 248 -6.18 11.72 30.12
C THR A 248 -5.89 10.55 29.16
N ILE A 249 -5.17 10.77 28.06
CA ILE A 249 -4.87 9.74 27.05
C ILE A 249 -3.44 9.22 27.25
N PRO A 250 -3.26 7.93 27.63
CA PRO A 250 -1.93 7.33 27.71
C PRO A 250 -1.18 7.44 26.37
N ASP A 251 0.12 7.72 26.41
CA ASP A 251 0.98 7.87 25.22
C ASP A 251 0.46 8.90 24.18
N TYR A 252 -0.22 9.98 24.64
CA TYR A 252 -0.84 10.99 23.79
C TYR A 252 0.06 11.44 22.62
N GLU A 253 1.33 11.79 22.88
CA GLU A 253 2.22 12.34 21.84
C GLU A 253 2.54 11.31 20.75
N THR A 254 2.78 10.05 21.13
CA THR A 254 2.98 8.95 20.18
C THR A 254 1.73 8.72 19.33
N LYS A 255 0.54 8.81 19.93
CA LYS A 255 -0.74 8.67 19.21
C LYS A 255 -1.02 9.86 18.29
N ALA A 256 -0.66 11.08 18.70
CA ALA A 256 -0.77 12.28 17.87
C ALA A 256 0.20 12.22 16.68
N MET A 257 1.45 11.78 16.86
CA MET A 257 2.38 11.52 15.76
C MET A 257 1.82 10.46 14.80
N ALA A 258 1.34 9.32 15.31
CA ALA A 258 0.72 8.26 14.50
C ALA A 258 -0.51 8.75 13.72
N PHE A 259 -1.33 9.61 14.33
CA PHE A 259 -2.45 10.28 13.66
C PHE A 259 -1.96 11.17 12.51
N LEU A 260 -0.93 12.00 12.72
CA LEU A 260 -0.37 12.84 11.64
C LEU A 260 0.14 12.00 10.46
N HIS A 261 0.80 10.87 10.72
CA HIS A 261 1.23 9.94 9.67
C HIS A 261 0.07 9.30 8.90
N LYS A 262 -1.03 8.96 9.58
CA LYS A 262 -2.21 8.34 8.98
C LYS A 262 -3.07 9.34 8.19
N ASN A 263 -3.17 10.57 8.69
CA ASN A 263 -4.05 11.62 8.15
C ASN A 263 -3.42 12.37 6.96
N ASN A 264 -2.09 12.38 6.83
CA ASN A 264 -1.39 13.06 5.75
C ASN A 264 -0.92 12.06 4.68
N ASN A 265 -1.38 12.23 3.44
CA ASN A 265 -0.97 11.38 2.32
C ASN A 265 0.50 11.68 1.92
N PRO A 266 1.42 10.68 1.90
CA PRO A 266 2.84 10.91 1.60
C PRO A 266 3.14 11.61 0.26
N MET A 267 2.26 11.45 -0.74
CA MET A 267 2.43 12.10 -2.05
C MET A 267 1.88 13.52 -2.12
N ARG A 268 0.95 13.90 -1.23
CA ARG A 268 0.17 15.15 -1.35
C ARG A 268 0.31 16.12 -0.18
N TYR A 269 0.93 15.71 0.92
CA TYR A 269 1.13 16.58 2.10
C TYR A 269 2.04 17.77 1.80
N LYS A 270 1.89 18.84 2.59
CA LYS A 270 2.87 19.92 2.74
C LYS A 270 3.45 19.89 4.14
N GLU A 271 4.74 20.16 4.30
CA GLU A 271 5.39 20.23 5.61
C GLU A 271 4.73 21.31 6.51
N SER A 272 4.27 22.41 5.91
CA SER A 272 3.48 23.45 6.59
C SER A 272 2.19 22.93 7.23
N ASP A 273 1.57 21.92 6.64
CA ASP A 273 0.30 21.39 7.10
C ASP A 273 0.54 20.43 8.26
N ILE A 274 1.62 19.63 8.21
CA ILE A 274 2.11 18.86 9.36
C ILE A 274 2.48 19.80 10.52
N SER A 275 3.19 20.92 10.26
CA SER A 275 3.53 21.90 11.31
C SER A 275 2.30 22.45 12.00
N LYS A 276 1.30 22.90 11.22
CA LYS A 276 0.05 23.46 11.76
C LYS A 276 -0.75 22.42 12.54
N GLN A 277 -0.92 21.21 11.98
CA GLN A 277 -1.65 20.14 12.64
C GLN A 277 -0.96 19.68 13.93
N GLY A 278 0.36 19.50 13.91
CA GLY A 278 1.14 19.11 15.09
C GLY A 278 1.14 20.16 16.20
N ALA A 279 1.21 21.45 15.84
CA ALA A 279 1.10 22.55 16.81
C ALA A 279 -0.32 22.64 17.41
N LEU A 280 -1.37 22.42 16.61
CA LEU A 280 -2.76 22.34 17.10
C LEU A 280 -2.98 21.16 18.04
N LEU A 281 -2.30 20.04 17.81
CA LEU A 281 -2.24 18.87 18.70
C LEU A 281 -1.17 19.00 19.80
N GLY A 282 -0.60 20.20 20.00
CA GLY A 282 0.32 20.50 21.10
C GLY A 282 1.62 19.69 21.14
N LEU A 283 2.08 19.15 20.01
CA LEU A 283 3.40 18.53 19.90
C LEU A 283 4.51 19.60 19.98
N SER A 284 5.68 19.23 20.52
CA SER A 284 6.87 20.10 20.46
C SER A 284 7.38 20.22 19.02
N SER A 285 8.14 21.27 18.73
CA SER A 285 8.81 21.44 17.43
C SER A 285 9.66 20.23 17.06
N GLU A 286 10.41 19.67 18.02
CA GLU A 286 11.25 18.48 17.83
C GLU A 286 10.43 17.26 17.38
N LYS A 287 9.25 17.05 17.98
CA LYS A 287 8.33 15.96 17.60
C LYS A 287 7.73 16.19 16.20
N ILE A 288 7.43 17.45 15.86
CA ILE A 288 6.95 17.83 14.52
C ILE A 288 8.04 17.59 13.47
N ASP A 289 9.29 17.94 13.76
CA ASP A 289 10.44 17.73 12.87
C ASP A 289 10.69 16.23 12.61
N VAL A 290 10.55 15.38 13.64
CA VAL A 290 10.58 13.91 13.50
C VAL A 290 9.49 13.42 12.55
N VAL A 291 8.23 13.85 12.74
CA VAL A 291 7.11 13.48 11.85
C VAL A 291 7.38 13.95 10.41
N GLN A 292 7.93 15.15 10.21
CA GLN A 292 8.29 15.64 8.88
C GLN A 292 9.39 14.82 8.21
N ASN A 293 10.46 14.46 8.95
CA ASN A 293 11.54 13.60 8.45
C ASN A 293 11.01 12.24 8.01
N GLU A 294 10.26 11.55 8.86
CA GLU A 294 9.61 10.28 8.52
C GLU A 294 8.66 10.40 7.32
N MET A 295 7.91 11.51 7.20
CA MET A 295 7.03 11.74 6.05
C MET A 295 7.81 12.02 4.75
N ARG A 296 8.99 12.65 4.82
CA ARG A 296 9.92 12.78 3.68
C ARG A 296 10.46 11.42 3.24
N GLU A 297 10.87 10.57 4.18
CA GLU A 297 11.36 9.22 3.90
C GLU A 297 10.26 8.34 3.28
N ARG A 298 9.05 8.34 3.84
CA ARG A 298 7.88 7.65 3.27
C ARG A 298 7.56 8.14 1.86
N LYS A 299 7.65 9.46 1.61
CA LYS A 299 7.45 10.02 0.26
C LYS A 299 8.54 9.55 -0.72
N ALA A 300 9.81 9.55 -0.29
CA ALA A 300 10.91 9.07 -1.13
C ALA A 300 10.74 7.58 -1.47
N LEU A 301 10.37 6.74 -0.50
CA LEU A 301 10.09 5.32 -0.69
C LEU A 301 8.88 5.07 -1.60
N GLU A 302 7.81 5.85 -1.45
CA GLU A 302 6.62 5.74 -2.30
C GLU A 302 6.92 6.17 -3.75
N VAL A 303 7.70 7.24 -3.95
CA VAL A 303 8.22 7.64 -5.28
C VAL A 303 9.10 6.54 -5.86
N GLN A 304 9.96 5.92 -5.04
CA GLN A 304 10.81 4.81 -5.44
C GLN A 304 9.97 3.61 -5.92
N ASN A 305 8.93 3.25 -5.17
CA ASN A 305 8.01 2.15 -5.51
C ASN A 305 7.22 2.41 -6.80
N ILE A 306 6.72 3.64 -6.99
CA ILE A 306 6.03 4.04 -8.24
C ILE A 306 7.00 3.95 -9.43
N ASN A 307 8.18 4.56 -9.32
CA ASN A 307 9.20 4.51 -10.38
C ASN A 307 9.61 3.07 -10.72
N ARG A 308 9.75 2.20 -9.71
CA ARG A 308 10.03 0.76 -9.89
C ARG A 308 8.90 0.03 -10.63
N SER A 309 7.64 0.29 -10.25
CA SER A 309 6.47 -0.32 -10.91
C SER A 309 6.36 0.10 -12.37
N GLN A 310 6.54 1.40 -12.63
CA GLN A 310 6.49 1.97 -13.98
C GLN A 310 7.65 1.50 -14.86
N ALA A 311 8.85 1.35 -14.28
CA ALA A 311 9.99 0.71 -14.94
C ALA A 311 9.65 -0.72 -15.41
N ILE A 312 9.01 -1.54 -14.57
CA ILE A 312 8.62 -2.92 -14.94
C ILE A 312 7.62 -2.92 -16.11
N GLU A 313 6.54 -2.14 -16.03
CA GLU A 313 5.54 -2.09 -17.09
C GLU A 313 6.09 -1.46 -18.38
N LEU A 314 6.91 -0.42 -18.31
CA LEU A 314 7.54 0.21 -19.47
C LEU A 314 8.47 -0.78 -20.20
N LYS A 315 9.32 -1.51 -19.45
CA LYS A 315 10.18 -2.57 -19.99
C LYS A 315 9.38 -3.62 -20.77
N LYS A 316 8.29 -4.08 -20.16
CA LYS A 316 7.39 -5.11 -20.70
C LYS A 316 6.66 -4.63 -21.97
N THR A 317 6.12 -3.41 -21.95
CA THR A 317 5.44 -2.82 -23.12
C THR A 317 6.41 -2.59 -24.28
N LEU A 318 7.61 -2.06 -24.03
CA LEU A 318 8.62 -1.84 -25.07
C LEU A 318 9.16 -3.14 -25.66
N ILE A 319 9.50 -4.14 -24.82
CA ILE A 319 9.94 -5.45 -25.32
C ILE A 319 8.80 -6.15 -26.09
N GLY A 320 7.55 -6.03 -25.64
CA GLY A 320 6.39 -6.55 -26.36
C GLY A 320 6.20 -5.89 -27.73
N ALA A 321 6.39 -4.58 -27.82
CA ALA A 321 6.35 -3.83 -29.09
C ALA A 321 7.48 -4.23 -30.05
N VAL A 322 8.70 -4.44 -29.53
CA VAL A 322 9.80 -4.99 -30.32
C VAL A 322 9.43 -6.39 -30.83
N ASP A 323 8.93 -7.27 -29.96
CA ASP A 323 8.61 -8.66 -30.34
C ASP A 323 7.46 -8.74 -31.36
N GLU A 324 6.46 -7.87 -31.29
CA GLU A 324 5.40 -7.81 -32.30
C GLU A 324 5.92 -7.26 -33.64
N TYR A 325 6.82 -6.26 -33.63
CA TYR A 325 7.54 -5.84 -34.84
C TYR A 325 8.39 -6.97 -35.44
N LEU A 326 9.10 -7.75 -34.58
CA LEU A 326 9.89 -8.89 -35.04
C LEU A 326 9.01 -9.97 -35.71
N ARG A 327 7.81 -10.25 -35.16
CA ARG A 327 6.82 -11.18 -35.74
C ARG A 327 6.17 -10.65 -37.01
N TRP A 328 5.83 -9.37 -37.07
CA TRP A 328 5.20 -8.75 -38.24
C TRP A 328 6.07 -8.92 -39.49
N ARG A 329 7.37 -8.66 -39.38
CA ARG A 329 8.35 -8.91 -40.44
C ARG A 329 8.34 -10.37 -40.91
N ASN A 330 8.16 -11.33 -39.99
CA ASN A 330 8.10 -12.75 -40.31
C ASN A 330 6.75 -13.21 -40.91
N ASN A 331 5.74 -12.32 -41.01
CA ASN A 331 4.33 -12.63 -41.28
C ASN A 331 3.62 -13.42 -40.17
N GLU A 332 4.10 -13.32 -38.92
CA GLU A 332 3.59 -14.04 -37.74
C GLU A 332 2.83 -13.11 -36.76
N SER A 333 2.66 -11.83 -37.11
CA SER A 333 1.93 -10.86 -36.29
C SER A 333 0.43 -11.16 -36.25
N LYS A 334 -0.20 -10.80 -35.12
CA LYS A 334 -1.65 -10.94 -34.90
C LYS A 334 -2.39 -9.60 -34.94
N GLU A 335 -1.70 -8.48 -35.11
CA GLU A 335 -2.34 -7.15 -35.17
C GLU A 335 -2.89 -6.86 -36.58
N THR A 336 -4.18 -6.56 -36.66
CA THR A 336 -4.91 -6.22 -37.89
C THR A 336 -4.51 -4.88 -38.51
N ASP A 337 -3.85 -4.02 -37.73
CA ASP A 337 -3.68 -2.60 -38.01
C ASP A 337 -2.40 -2.29 -38.81
N TYR A 338 -1.67 -3.34 -39.22
CA TYR A 338 -0.42 -3.28 -39.98
C TYR A 338 -0.54 -3.99 -41.32
N GLN A 339 -1.04 -3.26 -42.33
CA GLN A 339 -1.11 -3.75 -43.71
C GLN A 339 0.29 -4.08 -44.27
N LYS A 340 0.39 -5.15 -45.08
CA LYS A 340 1.62 -5.48 -45.81
C LYS A 340 1.94 -4.35 -46.80
N SER A 341 3.08 -3.68 -46.61
CA SER A 341 3.59 -2.71 -47.58
C SER A 341 4.22 -3.42 -48.78
N SER A 342 3.93 -2.94 -49.98
CA SER A 342 4.29 -3.53 -51.27
C SER A 342 5.46 -2.85 -52.00
N GLY A 343 6.16 -1.91 -51.35
CA GLY A 343 7.25 -1.13 -51.96
C GLY A 343 8.65 -1.75 -51.77
N ALA A 344 9.50 -1.72 -52.79
CA ALA A 344 10.85 -2.31 -52.77
C ALA A 344 11.78 -1.71 -51.68
N PHE A 345 11.70 -0.40 -51.41
CA PHE A 345 12.45 0.21 -50.31
C PHE A 345 11.91 -0.19 -48.92
N THR A 346 10.60 -0.46 -48.81
CA THR A 346 10.00 -1.01 -47.59
C THR A 346 10.42 -2.46 -47.39
N TRP A 347 10.57 -3.22 -48.49
CA TRP A 347 11.16 -4.56 -48.46
C TRP A 347 12.60 -4.53 -47.93
N LEU A 348 13.47 -3.69 -48.52
CA LEU A 348 14.88 -3.59 -48.11
C LEU A 348 15.04 -3.17 -46.63
N ARG A 349 14.19 -2.28 -46.11
CA ARG A 349 14.31 -1.77 -44.72
C ARG A 349 13.75 -2.72 -43.66
N HIS A 350 12.87 -3.65 -44.02
CA HIS A 350 12.21 -4.52 -43.06
C HIS A 350 12.56 -5.99 -43.23
N TYR A 351 12.79 -6.48 -44.45
CA TYR A 351 13.07 -7.89 -44.73
C TYR A 351 14.57 -8.21 -44.87
N THR A 352 15.45 -7.21 -44.65
CA THR A 352 16.90 -7.44 -44.46
C THR A 352 17.27 -7.45 -42.98
N ASP A 353 18.46 -7.97 -42.66
CA ASP A 353 18.95 -8.02 -41.29
C ASP A 353 19.13 -6.64 -40.63
N PHE A 354 19.17 -5.52 -41.38
CA PHE A 354 19.24 -4.17 -40.80
C PHE A 354 18.10 -3.89 -39.80
N GLY A 355 16.86 -4.14 -40.20
CA GLY A 355 15.69 -3.92 -39.34
C GLY A 355 15.59 -4.94 -38.20
N LYS A 356 16.16 -6.14 -38.37
CA LYS A 356 16.21 -7.21 -37.37
C LYS A 356 17.27 -6.92 -36.30
N ASN A 357 18.47 -6.51 -36.71
CA ASN A 357 19.58 -6.18 -35.83
C ASN A 357 19.22 -4.96 -34.97
N ARG A 358 18.76 -3.84 -35.56
CA ARG A 358 18.29 -2.67 -34.81
C ARG A 358 17.25 -3.00 -33.72
N ALA A 359 16.33 -3.91 -34.02
CA ALA A 359 15.30 -4.35 -33.07
C ALA A 359 15.87 -5.25 -31.97
N ASN A 360 16.74 -6.19 -32.32
CA ASN A 360 17.45 -7.04 -31.36
C ASN A 360 18.38 -6.23 -30.45
N ASP A 361 19.08 -5.24 -30.99
CA ASP A 361 19.96 -4.34 -30.24
C ASP A 361 19.16 -3.51 -29.24
N LEU A 362 18.04 -2.91 -29.66
CA LEU A 362 17.13 -2.23 -28.73
C LEU A 362 16.61 -3.19 -27.65
N LYS A 363 16.18 -4.40 -28.00
CA LYS A 363 15.73 -5.40 -27.03
C LYS A 363 16.85 -5.80 -26.06
N ASN A 364 18.09 -5.87 -26.52
CA ASN A 364 19.26 -6.19 -25.69
C ASN A 364 19.57 -5.05 -24.71
N GLU A 365 19.56 -3.79 -25.15
CA GLU A 365 19.77 -2.64 -24.27
C GLU A 365 18.62 -2.45 -23.27
N LEU A 366 17.36 -2.61 -23.69
CA LEU A 366 16.21 -2.61 -22.78
C LEU A 366 16.29 -3.74 -21.74
N ASN A 367 16.80 -4.91 -22.12
CA ASN A 367 17.04 -6.01 -21.19
C ASN A 367 18.16 -5.72 -20.18
N LYS A 368 19.24 -5.05 -20.61
CA LYS A 368 20.35 -4.61 -19.75
C LYS A 368 19.95 -3.49 -18.79
N ALA A 369 19.05 -2.59 -19.21
CA ALA A 369 18.61 -1.45 -18.42
C ALA A 369 17.98 -1.90 -17.08
N GLN A 370 18.50 -1.34 -15.98
CA GLN A 370 18.19 -1.77 -14.61
C GLN A 370 17.24 -0.82 -13.87
N ASP A 371 17.00 0.39 -14.35
CA ASP A 371 16.13 1.36 -13.70
C ASP A 371 15.35 2.19 -14.73
N LEU A 372 14.37 2.97 -14.27
CA LEU A 372 13.52 3.78 -15.13
C LEU A 372 14.34 4.74 -16.01
N LYS A 373 15.34 5.39 -15.41
CA LYS A 373 16.21 6.35 -16.08
C LYS A 373 16.98 5.69 -17.23
N THR A 374 17.68 4.58 -16.95
CA THR A 374 18.45 3.84 -17.95
C THR A 374 17.56 3.34 -19.11
N MET A 375 16.30 2.99 -18.83
CA MET A 375 15.35 2.64 -19.90
C MET A 375 14.93 3.84 -20.74
N LEU A 376 14.65 4.99 -20.12
CA LEU A 376 14.38 6.23 -20.85
C LEU A 376 15.59 6.63 -21.69
N ASP A 377 16.81 6.56 -21.15
CA ASP A 377 18.07 6.82 -21.86
C ASP A 377 18.23 5.88 -23.07
N VAL A 378 17.97 4.57 -22.93
CA VAL A 378 18.03 3.60 -24.03
C VAL A 378 17.01 3.92 -25.14
N VAL A 379 15.77 4.24 -24.78
CA VAL A 379 14.72 4.57 -25.74
C VAL A 379 15.00 5.91 -26.43
N GLN A 380 15.40 6.93 -25.67
CA GLN A 380 15.79 8.24 -26.19
C GLN A 380 16.96 8.12 -27.19
N ASN A 381 18.00 7.34 -26.84
CA ASN A 381 19.10 7.04 -27.75
C ASN A 381 18.63 6.28 -29.01
N HIS A 382 17.60 5.44 -28.91
CA HIS A 382 17.02 4.78 -30.08
C HIS A 382 16.38 5.79 -31.04
N PHE A 383 15.44 6.61 -30.55
CA PHE A 383 14.76 7.62 -31.36
C PHE A 383 15.76 8.66 -31.92
N ALA A 384 16.70 9.14 -31.10
CA ALA A 384 17.69 10.14 -31.50
C ALA A 384 18.56 9.69 -32.68
N ASN A 385 18.99 8.42 -32.69
CA ASN A 385 19.89 7.86 -33.70
C ASN A 385 19.16 7.28 -34.92
N ASN A 386 17.92 6.78 -34.76
CA ASN A 386 17.27 5.97 -35.81
C ASN A 386 16.03 6.61 -36.45
N SER A 387 15.41 7.62 -35.83
CA SER A 387 14.17 8.23 -36.34
C SER A 387 14.38 9.34 -37.37
N ARG A 388 15.37 9.20 -38.26
CA ARG A 388 15.59 10.11 -39.40
C ARG A 388 15.08 9.48 -40.71
N LEU A 389 14.41 10.31 -41.51
CA LEU A 389 13.77 10.07 -42.82
C LEU A 389 13.66 8.60 -43.30
N HIS A 390 12.43 8.09 -43.26
CA HIS A 390 11.93 6.83 -43.85
C HIS A 390 12.27 5.52 -43.14
N ASN A 391 12.75 5.55 -41.89
CA ASN A 391 13.13 4.37 -41.10
C ASN A 391 12.23 4.11 -39.85
N HIS A 392 10.97 4.57 -39.88
CA HIS A 392 10.17 4.74 -38.65
C HIS A 392 9.37 3.52 -38.16
N SER A 393 9.32 2.40 -38.89
CA SER A 393 8.44 1.25 -38.56
C SER A 393 8.51 0.77 -37.10
N LEU A 394 9.71 0.51 -36.56
CA LEU A 394 9.90 0.11 -35.17
C LEU A 394 9.50 1.23 -34.20
N ASP A 395 9.82 2.48 -34.54
CA ASP A 395 9.43 3.67 -33.76
C ASP A 395 7.90 3.78 -33.67
N SER A 396 7.18 3.46 -34.76
CA SER A 396 5.71 3.36 -34.79
C SER A 396 5.17 2.30 -33.82
N TYR A 397 5.79 1.12 -33.76
CA TYR A 397 5.40 0.06 -32.82
C TYR A 397 5.61 0.50 -31.36
N LEU A 398 6.77 1.09 -31.04
CA LEU A 398 7.09 1.58 -29.70
C LEU A 398 6.12 2.70 -29.27
N LEU A 399 5.91 3.70 -30.13
CA LEU A 399 5.06 4.86 -29.89
C LEU A 399 3.58 4.45 -29.77
N ARG A 400 3.07 3.55 -30.63
CA ARG A 400 1.71 3.00 -30.50
C ARG A 400 1.54 2.16 -29.24
N ALA A 401 2.51 1.34 -28.86
CA ALA A 401 2.41 0.51 -27.65
C ALA A 401 2.39 1.35 -26.37
N MET A 402 3.23 2.38 -26.28
CA MET A 402 3.20 3.33 -25.15
C MET A 402 1.88 4.12 -25.10
N HIS A 403 1.35 4.55 -26.24
CA HIS A 403 0.05 5.26 -26.29
C HIS A 403 -1.17 4.36 -26.06
N LYS A 404 -1.15 3.09 -26.50
CA LYS A 404 -2.23 2.11 -26.26
C LYS A 404 -2.47 1.91 -24.77
N ASP A 405 -1.39 1.99 -23.99
CA ASP A 405 -1.36 1.92 -22.53
C ASP A 405 -1.12 3.30 -21.86
N PHE A 406 -1.45 4.43 -22.52
CA PHE A 406 -1.04 5.79 -22.07
C PHE A 406 -1.32 6.06 -20.58
N ASN A 407 -2.49 5.67 -20.07
CA ASN A 407 -2.86 5.81 -18.66
C ASN A 407 -1.86 5.19 -17.66
N LYS A 408 -1.09 4.17 -18.05
CA LYS A 408 -0.02 3.58 -17.23
C LYS A 408 1.25 4.44 -17.18
N PHE A 409 1.42 5.31 -18.18
CA PHE A 409 2.63 6.08 -18.43
C PHE A 409 2.42 7.60 -18.39
N ASN A 410 1.23 8.10 -18.07
CA ASN A 410 0.91 9.54 -18.05
C ASN A 410 1.75 10.37 -17.04
N SER A 411 2.34 9.75 -16.01
CA SER A 411 3.31 10.42 -15.11
C SER A 411 4.73 10.45 -15.66
N ILE A 412 4.96 9.79 -16.79
CA ILE A 412 6.19 9.78 -17.57
C ILE A 412 5.92 10.68 -18.79
N PHE A 413 5.17 10.22 -19.79
CA PHE A 413 4.89 10.96 -21.03
C PHE A 413 3.47 11.57 -21.03
N ASN A 414 3.30 12.85 -21.39
CA ASN A 414 1.98 13.46 -21.50
C ASN A 414 1.33 13.25 -22.88
N PHE A 415 0.57 12.16 -23.06
CA PHE A 415 -0.07 11.84 -24.34
C PHE A 415 -1.32 12.68 -24.68
N GLU A 416 -1.81 13.59 -23.82
CA GLU A 416 -3.13 14.26 -23.99
C GLU A 416 -3.29 15.08 -25.28
N HIS A 417 -2.19 15.47 -25.92
CA HIS A 417 -2.21 16.28 -27.15
C HIS A 417 -2.01 15.47 -28.44
N LEU A 418 -1.80 14.15 -28.35
CA LEU A 418 -1.50 13.30 -29.50
C LEU A 418 -2.73 12.58 -30.05
N THR A 419 -3.00 12.75 -31.35
CA THR A 419 -3.98 11.93 -32.08
C THR A 419 -3.25 10.95 -32.99
N ILE A 420 -2.96 9.73 -32.50
CA ILE A 420 -2.12 8.74 -33.20
C ILE A 420 -2.89 7.94 -34.29
N LYS A 421 -4.07 8.43 -34.71
CA LYS A 421 -4.90 7.74 -35.72
C LYS A 421 -4.23 7.63 -37.10
N ASN A 422 -3.23 8.49 -37.36
CA ASN A 422 -2.19 8.30 -38.39
C ASN A 422 -0.84 8.67 -37.75
N ASP A 423 0.17 7.80 -37.83
CA ASP A 423 1.47 8.02 -37.19
C ASP A 423 2.38 8.93 -38.05
N THR A 424 2.37 10.23 -37.75
CA THR A 424 3.10 11.28 -38.49
C THR A 424 4.52 11.50 -37.96
N ASP A 425 5.39 12.12 -38.77
CA ASP A 425 6.73 12.55 -38.31
C ASP A 425 6.64 13.53 -37.12
N ALA A 426 5.60 14.37 -37.07
CA ALA A 426 5.35 15.29 -35.97
C ALA A 426 5.08 14.57 -34.63
N ASN A 427 4.35 13.45 -34.65
CA ASN A 427 4.10 12.66 -33.43
C ASN A 427 5.40 12.02 -32.90
N ARG A 428 6.31 11.61 -33.79
CA ARG A 428 7.60 11.01 -33.44
C ARG A 428 8.58 12.05 -32.89
N GLU A 429 8.66 13.23 -33.51
CA GLU A 429 9.53 14.31 -33.03
C GLU A 429 9.00 14.91 -31.71
N TRP A 430 7.68 14.99 -31.52
CA TRP A 430 7.10 15.36 -30.22
C TRP A 430 7.54 14.39 -29.10
N LEU A 431 7.50 13.07 -29.34
CA LEU A 431 7.88 12.08 -28.34
C LEU A 431 9.37 12.17 -27.97
N ARG A 432 10.22 12.49 -28.96
CA ARG A 432 11.66 12.73 -28.77
C ARG A 432 11.90 13.92 -27.83
N GLU A 433 11.21 15.04 -28.05
CA GLU A 433 11.35 16.24 -27.22
C GLU A 433 10.77 16.04 -25.81
N GLU A 434 9.67 15.31 -25.67
CA GLU A 434 9.10 14.94 -24.37
C GLU A 434 10.08 14.05 -23.56
N MET A 435 10.76 13.10 -24.22
CA MET A 435 11.84 12.30 -23.59
C MET A 435 13.03 13.16 -23.15
N LEU A 436 13.48 14.10 -23.98
CA LEU A 436 14.55 15.05 -23.65
C LEU A 436 14.18 15.91 -22.43
N GLY A 437 12.95 16.44 -22.38
CA GLY A 437 12.44 17.23 -21.26
C GLY A 437 12.28 16.43 -19.96
N MET A 438 12.16 15.11 -20.05
CA MET A 438 12.09 14.22 -18.91
C MET A 438 13.45 13.89 -18.31
N ALA A 439 14.45 13.51 -19.14
CA ALA A 439 15.79 13.15 -18.68
C ALA A 439 16.43 14.25 -17.82
N ALA A 440 16.08 15.52 -18.07
CA ALA A 440 16.54 16.69 -17.31
C ALA A 440 15.91 16.84 -15.90
N LYS A 441 14.83 16.11 -15.56
CA LYS A 441 14.02 16.34 -14.33
C LYS A 441 14.26 15.33 -13.18
N THR A 442 15.16 14.36 -13.33
CA THR A 442 14.99 13.08 -12.59
C THR A 442 15.86 12.84 -11.35
N ASN A 443 15.20 12.75 -10.20
CA ASN A 443 15.57 11.87 -9.08
C ASN A 443 14.93 10.46 -9.28
N MET A 444 15.27 9.74 -10.36
CA MET A 444 14.59 8.47 -10.75
C MET A 444 15.49 7.21 -10.72
N ASN A 445 16.64 7.25 -10.05
CA ASN A 445 17.53 6.09 -9.95
C ASN A 445 16.91 5.02 -9.03
N VAL A 446 16.24 4.02 -9.59
CA VAL A 446 15.59 2.93 -8.84
C VAL A 446 15.82 1.57 -9.49
N THR A 447 16.72 0.78 -8.89
CA THR A 447 17.11 -0.53 -9.40
C THR A 447 15.96 -1.55 -9.35
N LEU A 448 15.67 -2.15 -10.50
CA LEU A 448 14.83 -3.32 -10.69
C LEU A 448 15.56 -4.57 -10.17
N GLU A 449 15.12 -5.12 -9.05
CA GLU A 449 15.59 -6.45 -8.64
C GLU A 449 15.12 -7.51 -9.63
N LYS A 450 15.95 -8.54 -9.81
CA LYS A 450 15.77 -9.57 -10.83
C LYS A 450 14.58 -10.48 -10.51
N SER A 451 13.52 -10.38 -11.30
CA SER A 451 12.51 -11.45 -11.35
C SER A 451 13.16 -12.77 -11.80
N ILE A 452 12.83 -13.87 -11.12
CA ILE A 452 13.32 -15.21 -11.43
C ILE A 452 12.23 -15.96 -12.22
N ASN A 453 12.66 -16.78 -13.19
CA ASN A 453 11.89 -17.51 -14.23
C ASN A 453 11.67 -16.70 -15.53
N SER A 454 11.89 -17.23 -16.75
CA SER A 454 12.13 -18.62 -17.19
C SER A 454 13.07 -18.78 -18.43
N ARG A 455 13.76 -19.95 -18.46
CA ARG A 455 14.45 -20.73 -19.54
C ARG A 455 14.84 -20.13 -20.93
N GLN A 456 16.11 -20.38 -21.31
CA GLN A 456 16.72 -20.76 -22.63
C GLN A 456 16.28 -20.01 -23.93
N GLU A 457 17.10 -19.61 -24.92
CA GLU A 457 18.55 -19.69 -25.23
C GLU A 457 18.84 -18.79 -26.50
N SER A 458 20.02 -18.65 -27.14
CA SER A 458 21.37 -19.21 -26.91
C SER A 458 22.52 -18.15 -26.92
N PRO A 459 23.43 -17.91 -27.92
CA PRO A 459 24.78 -17.45 -27.55
C PRO A 459 25.19 -16.04 -28.00
N ALA A 460 25.89 -15.34 -27.11
CA ALA A 460 26.79 -14.23 -27.43
C ALA A 460 28.06 -14.35 -26.56
N LEU A 461 29.19 -13.82 -27.06
CA LEU A 461 30.52 -13.94 -26.44
C LEU A 461 30.51 -13.57 -24.93
N PRO A 462 31.23 -14.32 -24.08
CA PRO A 462 31.16 -14.12 -22.64
C PRO A 462 31.79 -12.78 -22.22
N ASN A 463 31.05 -12.02 -21.42
CA ASN A 463 31.52 -10.77 -20.82
C ASN A 463 32.85 -10.98 -20.06
N LYS A 464 33.88 -10.17 -20.36
CA LYS A 464 35.22 -10.23 -19.76
C LYS A 464 35.19 -10.23 -18.23
N THR A 465 34.30 -9.45 -17.60
CA THR A 465 34.12 -9.43 -16.15
C THR A 465 33.62 -10.78 -15.60
N LYS A 466 32.75 -11.49 -16.34
CA LYS A 466 32.25 -12.82 -15.95
C LYS A 466 33.33 -13.90 -16.09
N VAL A 467 34.18 -13.81 -17.12
CA VAL A 467 35.34 -14.70 -17.32
C VAL A 467 36.33 -14.51 -16.18
N HIS A 468 36.74 -13.26 -15.90
CA HIS A 468 37.69 -12.91 -14.84
C HIS A 468 37.21 -13.34 -13.44
N ILE A 469 35.94 -13.05 -13.07
CA ILE A 469 35.35 -13.50 -11.80
C ILE A 469 35.28 -15.04 -11.67
N SER A 470 35.26 -15.77 -12.79
CA SER A 470 35.30 -17.24 -12.77
C SER A 470 36.72 -17.77 -12.51
N ILE A 471 37.74 -17.09 -13.03
CA ILE A 471 39.17 -17.45 -12.87
C ILE A 471 39.67 -17.11 -11.47
N MET A 472 39.30 -15.95 -10.91
CA MET A 472 39.59 -15.56 -9.51
C MET A 472 39.21 -16.64 -8.48
N LYS A 473 38.18 -17.44 -8.78
CA LYS A 473 37.65 -18.49 -7.89
C LYS A 473 38.38 -19.84 -7.98
N ILE A 474 39.42 -19.92 -8.81
CA ILE A 474 40.24 -21.11 -9.00
C ILE A 474 41.63 -20.82 -8.39
N PRO A 475 42.17 -21.66 -7.49
CA PRO A 475 43.55 -21.55 -7.00
C PRO A 475 44.60 -21.59 -8.13
N ALA A 476 45.72 -20.89 -7.97
CA ALA A 476 46.72 -20.73 -9.04
C ALA A 476 47.30 -22.06 -9.55
N ASN A 477 47.60 -23.01 -8.66
CA ASN A 477 48.03 -24.37 -9.01
C ASN A 477 46.96 -25.15 -9.81
N GLU A 478 45.69 -24.96 -9.48
CA GLU A 478 44.56 -25.56 -10.22
C GLU A 478 44.36 -24.88 -11.59
N ARG A 479 44.70 -23.59 -11.75
CA ARG A 479 44.73 -22.93 -13.08
C ARG A 479 45.82 -23.56 -13.95
N GLU A 480 47.04 -23.63 -13.43
CA GLU A 480 48.21 -24.19 -14.11
C GLU A 480 47.95 -25.62 -14.59
N GLU A 481 47.45 -26.50 -13.72
CA GLU A 481 47.13 -27.88 -14.09
C GLU A 481 46.11 -27.97 -15.23
N ASN A 482 45.05 -27.17 -15.15
CA ASN A 482 43.98 -27.20 -16.15
C ASN A 482 44.40 -26.57 -17.49
N ILE A 483 45.23 -25.53 -17.48
CA ILE A 483 45.83 -24.96 -18.71
C ILE A 483 46.77 -25.99 -19.35
N LEU A 484 47.65 -26.60 -18.56
CA LEU A 484 48.61 -27.60 -19.03
C LEU A 484 47.92 -28.84 -19.62
N ALA A 485 46.87 -29.35 -18.99
CA ALA A 485 46.12 -30.49 -19.49
C ALA A 485 45.48 -30.22 -20.87
N VAL A 486 44.83 -29.05 -21.02
CA VAL A 486 44.23 -28.64 -22.31
C VAL A 486 45.31 -28.40 -23.36
N HIS A 487 46.46 -27.84 -22.99
CA HIS A 487 47.60 -27.67 -23.89
C HIS A 487 48.20 -29.01 -24.36
N THR A 488 48.25 -30.02 -23.51
CA THR A 488 48.74 -31.37 -23.85
C THR A 488 47.88 -32.03 -24.93
N VAL A 489 46.55 -31.91 -24.85
CA VAL A 489 45.64 -32.35 -25.92
C VAL A 489 45.92 -31.61 -27.23
N LEU A 490 46.05 -30.28 -27.18
CA LEU A 490 46.33 -29.43 -28.34
C LEU A 490 47.68 -29.73 -29.02
N ARG A 491 48.64 -30.31 -28.30
CA ARG A 491 49.94 -30.76 -28.84
C ARG A 491 49.91 -32.16 -29.48
N ASN A 492 48.82 -32.93 -29.33
CA ASN A 492 48.72 -34.26 -29.95
C ASN A 492 48.25 -34.14 -31.41
N ASP A 493 49.20 -33.87 -32.30
CA ASP A 493 48.96 -33.74 -33.74
C ASP A 493 48.39 -35.03 -34.37
N GLU A 494 48.65 -36.21 -33.79
CA GLU A 494 48.09 -37.47 -34.30
C GLU A 494 46.59 -37.62 -34.03
N LEU A 495 46.11 -37.13 -32.88
CA LEU A 495 44.70 -37.10 -32.51
C LEU A 495 43.92 -36.04 -33.32
N LEU A 496 44.57 -34.92 -33.63
CA LEU A 496 43.94 -33.71 -34.18
C LEU A 496 44.17 -33.49 -35.68
N ARG A 497 44.94 -34.34 -36.37
CA ARG A 497 45.12 -34.29 -37.83
C ARG A 497 43.89 -34.79 -38.60
N ASN A 498 43.60 -34.11 -39.70
CA ASN A 498 42.63 -34.50 -40.70
C ASN A 498 43.07 -35.73 -41.49
N GLN A 499 42.19 -36.26 -42.34
CA GLN A 499 42.43 -37.44 -43.17
C GLN A 499 43.58 -37.26 -44.19
N ASP A 500 43.94 -36.02 -44.52
CA ASP A 500 45.10 -35.66 -45.35
C ASP A 500 46.43 -35.60 -44.56
N GLY A 501 46.39 -35.88 -43.25
CA GLY A 501 47.54 -35.83 -42.34
C GLY A 501 47.83 -34.43 -41.76
N SER A 502 47.08 -33.40 -42.13
CA SER A 502 47.30 -32.02 -41.67
C SER A 502 46.46 -31.65 -40.44
N VAL A 503 47.03 -30.91 -39.48
CA VAL A 503 46.27 -30.38 -38.33
C VAL A 503 45.57 -29.06 -38.70
N PRO A 504 44.26 -28.89 -38.41
CA PRO A 504 43.50 -27.69 -38.73
C PRO A 504 44.14 -26.40 -38.23
N THR A 505 44.03 -25.32 -39.04
CA THR A 505 44.64 -24.02 -38.74
C THR A 505 44.14 -23.46 -37.40
N ILE A 506 42.83 -23.55 -37.14
CA ILE A 506 42.24 -23.07 -35.88
C ILE A 506 42.80 -23.80 -34.65
N ILE A 507 43.09 -25.11 -34.75
CA ILE A 507 43.68 -25.88 -33.64
C ILE A 507 45.11 -25.41 -33.35
N LYS A 508 45.90 -25.09 -34.38
CA LYS A 508 47.24 -24.50 -34.23
C LYS A 508 47.17 -23.11 -33.57
N GLU A 509 46.24 -22.26 -34.00
CA GLU A 509 46.05 -20.94 -33.38
C GLU A 509 45.61 -21.03 -31.91
N ILE A 510 44.71 -21.95 -31.57
CA ILE A 510 44.31 -22.22 -30.18
C ILE A 510 45.52 -22.70 -29.37
N ARG A 511 46.29 -23.68 -29.90
CA ARG A 511 47.53 -24.16 -29.26
C ARG A 511 48.50 -23.03 -28.96
N ASP A 512 48.78 -22.18 -29.96
CA ASP A 512 49.77 -21.12 -29.85
C ASP A 512 49.35 -19.99 -28.90
N ILE A 513 48.05 -19.83 -28.64
CA ILE A 513 47.54 -18.94 -27.59
C ILE A 513 47.66 -19.63 -26.22
N VAL A 514 47.15 -20.85 -26.07
CA VAL A 514 47.16 -21.57 -24.79
C VAL A 514 48.60 -21.79 -24.28
N GLY A 515 49.55 -22.10 -25.16
CA GLY A 515 50.97 -22.29 -24.82
C GLY A 515 51.72 -21.03 -24.41
N LYS A 516 51.10 -19.84 -24.48
CA LYS A 516 51.66 -18.55 -24.05
C LYS A 516 50.97 -17.97 -22.81
N ILE A 517 50.01 -18.68 -22.24
CA ILE A 517 49.29 -18.22 -21.05
C ILE A 517 50.20 -18.31 -19.83
N ASP A 518 50.25 -17.23 -19.05
CA ASP A 518 50.81 -17.24 -17.70
C ASP A 518 49.71 -17.68 -16.71
N PRO A 519 49.84 -18.84 -16.01
CA PRO A 519 48.82 -19.32 -15.09
C PRO A 519 48.62 -18.46 -13.83
N SER A 520 49.56 -17.57 -13.51
CA SER A 520 49.48 -16.66 -12.38
C SER A 520 48.65 -15.40 -12.71
N GLU A 521 48.67 -14.96 -13.96
CA GLU A 521 48.04 -13.71 -14.43
C GLU A 521 46.59 -13.91 -14.90
N GLU A 522 45.64 -13.69 -14.00
CA GLU A 522 44.21 -13.95 -14.23
C GLU A 522 43.59 -13.16 -15.40
N GLU A 523 44.09 -11.95 -15.67
CA GLU A 523 43.67 -11.17 -16.83
C GLU A 523 44.26 -11.72 -18.14
N ASN A 524 45.49 -12.26 -18.11
CA ASN A 524 46.08 -12.93 -19.26
C ASN A 524 45.25 -14.17 -19.67
N ILE A 525 44.90 -15.02 -18.69
CA ILE A 525 44.00 -16.17 -18.87
C ILE A 525 42.64 -15.73 -19.45
N ALA A 526 42.05 -14.67 -18.89
CA ALA A 526 40.74 -14.17 -19.33
C ALA A 526 40.77 -13.65 -20.78
N ASN A 527 41.80 -12.89 -21.14
CA ASN A 527 41.98 -12.37 -22.49
C ASN A 527 42.20 -13.51 -23.50
N ALA A 528 43.01 -14.51 -23.17
CA ALA A 528 43.29 -15.66 -24.02
C ALA A 528 42.02 -16.47 -24.36
N ILE A 529 41.16 -16.74 -23.37
CA ILE A 529 39.87 -17.45 -23.60
C ILE A 529 38.95 -16.65 -24.54
N ILE A 530 38.91 -15.32 -24.40
CA ILE A 530 38.09 -14.45 -25.24
C ILE A 530 38.67 -14.38 -26.67
N GLU A 531 40.00 -14.35 -26.81
CA GLU A 531 40.66 -14.36 -28.11
C GLU A 531 40.44 -15.68 -28.86
N ILE A 532 40.59 -16.83 -28.18
CA ILE A 532 40.28 -18.15 -28.72
C ILE A 532 38.81 -18.21 -29.20
N LYS A 533 37.86 -17.82 -28.34
CA LYS A 533 36.43 -17.79 -28.70
C LYS A 533 36.13 -16.89 -29.90
N ARG A 534 36.84 -15.75 -30.02
CA ARG A 534 36.72 -14.85 -31.17
C ARG A 534 37.28 -15.50 -32.44
N LYS A 535 38.50 -16.03 -32.39
CA LYS A 535 39.14 -16.71 -33.53
C LYS A 535 38.36 -17.90 -34.04
N ILE A 536 37.68 -18.63 -33.16
CA ILE A 536 36.76 -19.71 -33.55
C ILE A 536 35.52 -19.13 -34.25
N ALA A 537 34.87 -18.12 -33.68
CA ALA A 537 33.68 -17.50 -34.27
C ALA A 537 33.96 -16.83 -35.64
N ASP A 538 35.18 -16.33 -35.84
CA ASP A 538 35.66 -15.75 -37.11
C ASP A 538 36.15 -16.83 -38.11
N ASN A 539 36.16 -18.12 -37.73
CA ASN A 539 36.68 -19.19 -38.56
C ASN A 539 35.61 -19.80 -39.50
N SER A 540 35.93 -19.88 -40.79
CA SER A 540 35.08 -20.47 -41.83
C SER A 540 35.56 -21.85 -42.33
N ASP A 541 36.60 -22.41 -41.71
CA ASP A 541 37.22 -23.68 -42.12
C ASP A 541 36.47 -24.89 -41.53
N HIS A 542 35.55 -25.46 -42.31
CA HIS A 542 34.72 -26.59 -41.89
C HIS A 542 35.47 -27.94 -41.90
N ASN A 543 36.70 -27.98 -42.41
CA ASN A 543 37.49 -29.20 -42.60
C ASN A 543 38.31 -29.54 -41.34
N SER A 544 37.61 -29.98 -40.29
CA SER A 544 38.21 -30.47 -39.04
C SER A 544 37.70 -31.88 -38.72
N ASN A 545 38.61 -32.75 -38.25
CA ASN A 545 38.25 -34.07 -37.73
C ASN A 545 37.34 -33.98 -36.49
N GLU A 546 36.75 -35.10 -36.04
CA GLU A 546 35.78 -35.10 -34.93
C GLU A 546 36.40 -34.63 -33.60
N ASN A 547 37.62 -35.06 -33.28
CA ASN A 547 38.35 -34.61 -32.08
C ASN A 547 38.66 -33.10 -32.14
N ALA A 548 39.10 -32.58 -33.28
CA ALA A 548 39.31 -31.15 -33.47
C ALA A 548 38.00 -30.36 -33.33
N ARG A 549 36.87 -30.89 -33.83
CA ARG A 549 35.54 -30.28 -33.61
C ARG A 549 35.11 -30.31 -32.14
N ASP A 550 35.43 -31.35 -31.38
CA ASP A 550 35.12 -31.40 -29.95
C ASP A 550 35.97 -30.39 -29.15
N VAL A 551 37.25 -30.22 -29.50
CA VAL A 551 38.08 -29.13 -28.97
C VAL A 551 37.45 -27.76 -29.25
N ILE A 552 37.05 -27.52 -30.50
CA ILE A 552 36.39 -26.27 -30.92
C ILE A 552 35.10 -26.05 -30.11
N LYS A 553 34.18 -27.03 -30.04
CA LYS A 553 32.92 -26.94 -29.28
C LYS A 553 33.14 -26.63 -27.80
N ALA A 554 34.13 -27.26 -27.15
CA ALA A 554 34.46 -27.01 -25.75
C ALA A 554 34.87 -25.55 -25.54
N PHE A 555 35.66 -24.99 -26.46
CA PHE A 555 36.01 -23.58 -26.46
C PHE A 555 34.87 -22.65 -26.90
N GLU A 556 33.96 -23.02 -27.79
CA GLU A 556 32.76 -22.22 -28.14
C GLU A 556 31.80 -22.08 -26.96
N SER A 557 31.58 -23.19 -26.24
CA SER A 557 30.57 -23.35 -25.19
C SER A 557 30.44 -22.13 -24.26
N PRO A 558 29.28 -21.45 -24.19
CA PRO A 558 29.09 -20.23 -23.38
C PRO A 558 29.25 -20.44 -21.86
N SER A 559 29.17 -21.68 -21.37
CA SER A 559 29.44 -22.04 -19.98
C SER A 559 30.92 -22.24 -19.68
N CYS A 560 31.74 -22.57 -20.69
CA CYS A 560 33.18 -22.77 -20.59
C CYS A 560 33.91 -21.43 -20.61
N CYS A 561 33.96 -20.80 -19.45
CA CYS A 561 34.56 -19.49 -19.20
C CYS A 561 35.84 -19.53 -18.35
N ASP A 562 36.42 -20.72 -18.15
CA ASP A 562 37.69 -20.98 -17.48
C ASP A 562 38.25 -22.34 -17.92
N PHE A 563 39.57 -22.55 -17.82
CA PHE A 563 40.23 -23.78 -18.29
C PHE A 563 39.79 -25.04 -17.54
N ARG A 564 39.29 -24.93 -16.31
CA ARG A 564 38.72 -26.06 -15.58
C ARG A 564 37.45 -26.59 -16.24
N LYS A 565 36.52 -25.70 -16.61
CA LYS A 565 35.31 -26.09 -17.34
C LYS A 565 35.63 -26.56 -18.76
N ILE A 566 36.65 -26.00 -19.41
CA ILE A 566 37.12 -26.47 -20.72
C ILE A 566 37.67 -27.90 -20.61
N ARG A 567 38.59 -28.18 -19.66
CA ARG A 567 39.10 -29.54 -19.38
C ARG A 567 37.95 -30.51 -19.09
N ALA A 568 37.01 -30.14 -18.22
CA ALA A 568 35.84 -30.97 -17.91
C ALA A 568 34.92 -31.22 -19.11
N ALA A 569 34.81 -30.30 -20.06
CA ALA A 569 34.07 -30.52 -21.31
C ALA A 569 34.83 -31.45 -22.26
N LEU A 570 36.17 -31.34 -22.34
CA LEU A 570 37.02 -32.23 -23.16
C LEU A 570 37.08 -33.66 -22.61
N THR A 571 36.93 -33.85 -21.29
CA THR A 571 36.81 -35.18 -20.63
C THR A 571 35.63 -36.01 -21.16
N ALA A 572 34.65 -35.40 -21.84
CA ALA A 572 33.58 -36.14 -22.52
C ALA A 572 34.06 -36.93 -23.75
N ASN A 573 35.25 -36.63 -24.30
CA ASN A 573 35.89 -37.40 -25.35
C ASN A 573 36.96 -38.33 -24.73
N PRO A 574 36.77 -39.67 -24.74
CA PRO A 574 37.63 -40.60 -24.01
C PRO A 574 39.11 -40.53 -24.38
N ALA A 575 39.44 -40.28 -25.64
CA ALA A 575 40.84 -40.19 -26.10
C ALA A 575 41.52 -38.92 -25.56
N MET A 576 40.78 -37.83 -25.37
CA MET A 576 41.30 -36.62 -24.72
C MET A 576 41.41 -36.81 -23.20
N ASP A 577 40.45 -37.52 -22.60
CA ASP A 577 40.48 -37.80 -21.16
C ASP A 577 41.70 -38.66 -20.78
N GLU A 578 42.00 -39.71 -21.54
CA GLU A 578 43.23 -40.51 -21.37
C GLU A 578 44.52 -39.68 -21.46
N ILE A 579 44.54 -38.63 -22.29
CA ILE A 579 45.69 -37.70 -22.43
C ILE A 579 45.75 -36.66 -21.30
N MET A 580 44.61 -36.24 -20.76
CA MET A 580 44.53 -35.20 -19.71
C MET A 580 44.62 -35.74 -18.28
N ASN A 581 44.19 -36.97 -18.04
CA ASN A 581 44.17 -37.62 -16.73
C ASN A 581 45.55 -37.76 -16.05
N PRO A 582 46.67 -38.01 -16.77
CA PRO A 582 48.00 -38.08 -16.16
C PRO A 582 48.54 -36.71 -15.71
N VAL A 583 47.98 -35.60 -16.20
CA VAL A 583 48.54 -34.26 -16.01
C VAL A 583 48.20 -33.72 -14.61
N ARG A 584 49.22 -33.64 -13.75
CA ARG A 584 49.20 -32.98 -12.44
C ARG A 584 50.46 -32.14 -12.25
N VAL A 585 50.33 -30.97 -11.61
CA VAL A 585 51.49 -30.12 -11.31
C VAL A 585 52.41 -30.84 -10.32
N GLY A 586 53.65 -31.11 -10.73
CA GLY A 586 54.66 -31.84 -9.95
C GLY A 586 55.21 -33.12 -10.59
N VAL A 587 54.69 -33.57 -11.73
CA VAL A 587 55.28 -34.68 -12.52
C VAL A 587 55.87 -34.15 -13.81
N GLN A 588 57.21 -34.18 -13.93
CA GLN A 588 57.88 -33.99 -15.22
C GLN A 588 57.66 -35.24 -16.09
N LEU A 589 57.10 -35.04 -17.28
CA LEU A 589 57.12 -36.03 -18.35
C LEU A 589 58.13 -35.56 -19.41
N ASN A 590 59.17 -36.37 -19.61
CA ASN A 590 60.12 -36.25 -20.73
C ASN A 590 59.48 -36.73 -22.03
#